data_AF-A0A928HBB0-F1
#
_entry.id   AF-A0A928HBB0-F1
#
_cell.length_a   1.000
_cell.length_b   1.000
_cell.length_c   1.000
_cell.angle_alpha   90.00
_cell.angle_beta   90.00
_cell.angle_gamma   90.00
#
_symmetry.space_group_name_H-M   'P 1'
#
loop_
_entity.id
_entity.type
_entity.pdbx_description
1 polymer ?
#
loop_
_entity_poly.entity_id
_entity_poly.type
_entity_poly.pdbx_seq_one_letter_code
_entity_poly.pdbx_strand_id
1 'polypeptide(L)'
;MSVIVLCTCAIIKRMDFKPNEYGRVVFDSRKVVPGCLFAALPGASVDGHAFVRQAFEKGAKGILVRKDRVHEFNGPEAAALIPVD
;
A
#
# COMPACT_ATOMS: atom_id res chain seq x y z
N MET A 1 -1.13 -14.90 -12.51
CA MET A 1 0.19 -14.37 -12.93
C MET A 1 0.72 -13.57 -11.76
N SER A 2 1.56 -14.16 -10.89
CA SER A 2 1.89 -13.58 -9.58
C SER A 2 2.95 -12.48 -9.71
N VAL A 3 2.62 -11.27 -9.24
CA VAL A 3 3.56 -10.14 -9.20
C VAL A 3 4.32 -10.19 -7.88
N ILE A 4 5.61 -10.53 -7.93
CA ILE A 4 6.51 -10.54 -6.78
C ILE A 4 7.05 -9.12 -6.62
N VAL A 5 6.69 -8.43 -5.54
CA VAL A 5 7.24 -7.12 -5.28
C VAL A 5 8.64 -7.29 -4.66
N LEU A 6 9.68 -6.80 -5.34
CA LEU A 6 11.04 -6.85 -4.85
C LEU A 6 11.33 -5.61 -4.01
N CYS A 7 11.12 -5.72 -2.70
CA CYS A 7 11.75 -4.84 -1.71
C CYS A 7 12.74 -5.68 -0.91
N THR A 8 13.98 -5.21 -0.84
CA THR A 8 15.23 -5.93 -0.60
C THR A 8 15.43 -6.71 0.72
N CYS A 9 14.42 -7.07 1.52
CA CYS A 9 14.71 -7.90 2.70
C CYS A 9 13.55 -8.71 3.34
N ALA A 10 12.30 -8.61 2.90
CA ALA A 10 11.21 -9.28 3.64
C ALA A 10 10.28 -10.07 2.72
N ILE A 11 10.03 -11.32 3.12
CA ILE A 11 9.13 -12.30 2.53
C ILE A 11 7.78 -11.65 2.22
N ILE A 12 7.38 -11.60 0.94
CA ILE A 12 6.08 -11.05 0.56
C ILE A 12 5.09 -12.20 0.40
N LYS A 13 4.03 -12.15 1.23
CA LYS A 13 2.81 -12.94 1.13
C LYS A 13 2.35 -12.93 -0.34
N ARG A 14 2.14 -14.10 -0.98
CA ARG A 14 1.57 -14.16 -2.34
C ARG A 14 0.23 -13.42 -2.32
N MET A 15 0.15 -12.26 -2.96
CA MET A 15 -1.10 -11.55 -3.20
C MET A 15 -1.31 -11.48 -4.71
N ASP A 16 -2.50 -11.91 -5.15
CA ASP A 16 -2.89 -11.88 -6.56
C ASP A 16 -3.21 -10.44 -6.94
N PHE A 17 -2.16 -9.69 -7.31
CA PHE A 17 -2.32 -8.33 -7.79
C PHE A 17 -2.50 -8.34 -9.30
N LYS A 18 -3.65 -7.85 -9.80
CA LYS A 18 -3.88 -7.71 -11.24
C LYS A 18 -2.92 -6.66 -11.81
N PRO A 19 -1.93 -7.04 -12.64
CA PRO A 19 -0.92 -6.11 -13.14
C PRO A 19 -1.50 -5.03 -14.06
N ASN A 20 -2.72 -5.25 -14.58
CA ASN A 20 -3.39 -4.35 -15.51
C ASN A 20 -4.06 -3.16 -14.82
N GLU A 21 -4.27 -3.20 -13.51
CA GLU A 21 -5.02 -2.17 -12.78
C GLU A 21 -4.12 -1.16 -12.07
N TYR A 22 -2.85 -1.52 -11.79
CA TYR A 22 -1.93 -0.70 -11.01
C TYR A 22 -0.52 -0.79 -11.60
N GLY A 23 0.13 0.36 -11.81
CA GLY A 23 1.38 0.41 -12.56
C GLY A 23 2.59 -0.15 -11.81
N ARG A 24 2.72 0.16 -10.51
CA ARG A 24 3.82 -0.29 -9.64
C ARG A 24 3.36 -0.36 -8.19
N VAL A 25 4.01 -1.20 -7.38
CA VAL A 25 3.83 -1.25 -5.93
C VAL A 25 5.02 -0.55 -5.26
N VAL A 26 4.74 0.34 -4.30
CA VAL A 26 5.70 1.13 -3.56
C VAL A 26 5.45 0.99 -2.06
N PHE A 27 6.53 0.86 -1.28
CA PHE A 27 6.47 0.77 0.19
C PHE A 27 7.00 2.05 0.85
N ASP A 28 7.70 2.88 0.08
CA ASP A 28 8.25 4.14 0.55
C ASP A 28 7.36 5.27 0.04
N SER A 29 6.80 6.03 0.98
CA SER A 29 5.88 7.14 0.71
C SER A 29 6.53 8.23 -0.16
N ARG A 30 7.86 8.35 -0.15
CA ARG A 30 8.60 9.31 -0.98
C ARG A 30 8.62 8.90 -2.45
N LYS A 31 8.51 7.60 -2.74
CA LYS A 31 8.47 7.05 -4.11
C LYS A 31 7.06 6.88 -4.67
N VAL A 32 6.03 7.30 -3.94
CA VAL A 32 4.65 7.24 -4.43
C VAL A 32 4.52 8.17 -5.63
N VAL A 33 4.03 7.59 -6.72
CA VAL A 33 3.67 8.29 -7.95
C VAL A 33 2.23 7.95 -8.31
N PRO A 34 1.53 8.82 -9.03
CA PRO A 34 0.14 8.59 -9.40
C PRO A 34 -0.04 7.27 -10.16
N GLY A 35 -1.08 6.51 -9.81
CA GLY A 35 -1.37 5.20 -10.42
C GLY A 35 -0.60 4.02 -9.81
N CYS A 36 0.19 4.26 -8.75
CA CYS A 36 0.87 3.20 -8.00
C CYS A 36 0.05 2.75 -6.79
N LEU A 37 0.44 1.58 -6.29
CA LEU A 37 -0.07 1.01 -5.07
C LEU A 37 0.88 1.29 -3.91
N PHE A 38 0.39 1.86 -2.83
CA PHE A 38 1.19 2.06 -1.63
C PHE A 38 0.95 0.93 -0.63
N ALA A 39 2.00 0.30 -0.12
CA ALA A 39 1.88 -0.76 0.86
C ALA A 39 2.22 -0.25 2.26
N ALA A 40 1.19 0.07 3.04
CA ALA A 40 1.33 0.49 4.44
C ALA A 40 1.53 -0.75 5.33
N LEU A 41 2.67 -1.42 5.17
CA LEU A 41 3.05 -2.53 6.02
C LEU A 41 3.69 -2.00 7.31
N PRO A 42 3.39 -2.61 8.48
CA PRO A 42 4.10 -2.27 9.71
C PRO A 42 5.57 -2.69 9.58
N GLY A 43 6.46 -1.71 9.56
CA GLY A 43 7.91 -1.94 9.54
C GLY A 43 8.51 -1.93 10.95
N ALA A 44 9.73 -2.44 11.09
CA ALA A 44 10.45 -2.49 12.37
C ALA A 44 10.84 -1.10 12.93
N SER A 45 10.93 -0.07 12.09
CA SER A 45 11.34 1.28 12.50
C SER A 45 10.24 2.33 12.38
N VAL A 46 9.32 2.18 11.43
CA VAL A 46 8.28 3.19 11.17
C VAL A 46 6.99 2.51 10.76
N ASP A 47 5.89 2.99 11.32
CA ASP A 47 4.57 2.52 10.98
C ASP A 47 4.13 3.14 9.63
N GLY A 48 3.99 2.30 8.60
CA GLY A 48 3.61 2.71 7.24
C GLY A 48 2.21 3.33 7.16
N HIS A 49 1.35 3.07 8.15
CA HIS A 49 -0.03 3.58 8.21
C HIS A 49 -0.05 5.11 8.36
N ALA A 50 0.98 5.70 8.97
CA ALA A 50 1.13 7.15 9.08
C ALA A 50 1.24 7.85 7.70
N PHE A 51 1.66 7.13 6.66
CA PHE A 51 1.85 7.68 5.32
C PHE A 51 0.69 7.39 4.35
N VAL A 52 -0.37 6.74 4.80
CA VAL A 52 -1.58 6.46 4.00
C VAL A 52 -2.11 7.74 3.37
N ARG A 53 -2.27 8.79 4.20
CA ARG A 53 -2.75 10.09 3.73
C ARG A 53 -1.80 10.73 2.71
N GLN A 54 -0.48 10.68 2.96
CA GLN A 54 0.51 11.21 2.02
C GLN A 54 0.50 10.44 0.68
N ALA A 55 0.32 9.11 0.72
CA ALA A 55 0.23 8.29 -0.47
C ALA A 55 -1.03 8.62 -1.28
N PHE A 56 -2.16 8.83 -0.60
CA PHE A 56 -3.41 9.28 -1.21
C PHE A 56 -3.24 10.65 -1.88
N GLU A 57 -2.65 11.63 -1.19
CA GLU A 57 -2.39 12.97 -1.72
C GLU A 57 -1.45 12.94 -2.95
N LYS A 58 -0.54 11.96 -3.02
CA LYS A 58 0.35 11.75 -4.17
C LYS A 58 -0.32 11.01 -5.35
N GLY A 59 -1.59 10.63 -5.22
CA GLY A 59 -2.35 9.95 -6.27
C GLY A 59 -2.15 8.43 -6.29
N ALA A 60 -1.79 7.81 -5.16
CA ALA A 60 -1.83 6.35 -5.06
C ALA A 60 -3.25 5.86 -5.39
N LYS A 61 -3.34 4.91 -6.31
CA LYS A 61 -4.63 4.35 -6.75
C LYS A 61 -5.19 3.34 -5.76
N GLY A 62 -4.33 2.78 -4.91
CA GLY A 62 -4.73 1.92 -3.81
C GLY A 62 -3.66 1.86 -2.75
N ILE A 63 -4.08 1.62 -1.51
CA ILE A 63 -3.23 1.60 -0.33
C ILE A 63 -3.51 0.32 0.43
N LEU A 64 -2.53 -0.57 0.52
CA LEU A 64 -2.66 -1.80 1.29
C LEU A 64 -2.53 -1.48 2.77
N VAL A 65 -3.54 -1.86 3.53
CA VAL A 65 -3.61 -1.61 4.97
C VAL A 65 -4.03 -2.89 5.67
N ARG A 66 -3.51 -3.13 6.87
CA ARG A 66 -3.91 -4.27 7.69
C ARG A 66 -5.40 -4.20 8.03
N LYS A 67 -6.13 -5.32 7.90
CA LYS A 67 -7.59 -5.38 8.09
C LYS A 67 -8.03 -4.90 9.49
N ASP A 68 -7.23 -5.19 10.51
CA ASP A 68 -7.40 -4.70 11.90
C ASP A 68 -7.20 -3.18 12.04
N ARG A 69 -6.57 -2.52 11.07
CA ARG A 69 -6.24 -1.08 11.10
C ARG A 69 -7.16 -0.24 10.20
N VAL A 70 -7.96 -0.87 9.34
CA VAL A 70 -8.84 -0.18 8.39
C VAL A 70 -9.79 0.78 9.10
N HIS A 71 -10.30 0.38 10.27
CA HIS A 71 -11.26 1.17 11.04
C HIS A 71 -10.67 2.48 11.61
N GLU A 72 -9.34 2.63 11.59
CA GLU A 72 -8.68 3.87 12.02
C GLU A 72 -8.77 4.96 10.94
N PHE A 73 -9.06 4.57 9.70
CA PHE A 73 -9.15 5.47 8.55
C PHE A 73 -10.60 5.67 8.13
N ASN A 74 -11.21 6.78 8.58
CA ASN A 74 -12.56 7.21 8.18
C ASN A 74 -12.54 8.41 7.20
N GLY A 75 -11.38 8.76 6.66
CA GLY A 75 -11.20 9.88 5.73
C GLY A 75 -11.43 9.52 4.25
N PRO A 76 -11.21 10.47 3.32
CA PRO A 76 -11.30 10.21 1.88
C PRO A 76 -10.32 9.13 1.38
N GLU A 77 -9.22 8.91 2.10
CA GLU A 77 -8.27 7.83 1.84
C GLU A 77 -8.88 6.44 1.99
N ALA A 78 -9.95 6.30 2.78
CA ALA A 78 -10.62 5.02 3.05
C ALA A 78 -11.14 4.36 1.77
N ALA A 79 -11.54 5.17 0.77
CA ALA A 79 -12.01 4.67 -0.53
C ALA A 79 -10.91 3.96 -1.33
N ALA A 80 -9.63 4.26 -1.05
CA ALA A 80 -8.48 3.65 -1.69
C ALA A 80 -7.82 2.56 -0.83
N LEU A 81 -8.36 2.26 0.36
CA LEU A 81 -7.80 1.24 1.23
C LEU A 81 -8.15 -0.16 0.75
N ILE A 82 -7.13 -1.00 0.66
CA ILE A 82 -7.24 -2.41 0.34
C ILE A 82 -6.87 -3.18 1.61
N PRO A 83 -7.87 -3.71 2.34
CA PRO A 83 -7.62 -4.47 3.55
C PRO A 83 -6.88 -5.76 3.23
N VAL A 84 -5.79 -6.00 3.95
CA VAL A 84 -4.99 -7.22 3.87
C VAL A 84 -5.06 -7.95 5.21
N ASP A 85 -5.31 -9.25 5.15
CA ASP A 85 -5.24 -10.16 6.30
C ASP A 85 -3.79 -10.59 6.55
#